data_AF-A0A2V6ISZ5-F1
#
_entry.id   AF-A0A2V6ISZ5-F1
#
_cell.length_a   1.000
_cell.length_b   1.000
_cell.length_c   1.000
_cell.angle_alpha   90.00
_cell.angle_beta   90.00
_cell.angle_gamma   90.00
#
_symmetry.space_group_name_H-M   'P 1'
#
loop_
_entity.id
_entity.type
_entity.pdbx_description
1 polymer ?
#
loop_
_entity_poly.entity_id
_entity_poly.type
_entity_poly.pdbx_seq_one_letter_code
_entity_poly.pdbx_strand_id
1 'polypeptide(L)'
;MGELKLEKGKGSLTYLVRDKKGRVPVEQSSDVKFEIGHVLFIDIVAYSKGLITEQSSLLEKLKEIVRETEQFQAAKAEGKLLALPTGDGGALVFRSSPEAAVLCAMEISKQLKQHPELAVRMGIHSGPVNEVTDVSGQRNIAGAGINIAQRVMSCGDAGHILLSKHVAEDLEQYPRWQRSLHELGECEVKHGVKVSIVNLVADGVGNAEPPQKFRAVQRHRARVRWAEVVLGLLVLAAIIAAFVFLQRRPSRSGSTIAEKSIAVLPFENLSSDKENAYFTDGVQDEILTHLSKIADLKVISRSSVGQYKSGAPRNLREIGQQLAVAHLLEGSVQRAANRVRVNAQLIDARNDTHLWAQTYDRDLADVFAIQSEIAKAIADQLRAKLLPSEKAAIEKRPTSDILAYDLYTSAKELVGNLTDPNTTQQKLVRAIALLQEAVMRDPQFVTAWCLLSRFQARMYTAGYDHTAERLKQAYAAIEAVSQHAPDAGEVHLALANYYYESMRDYGRASSELALAREKLPNGAEVFELNGYVQRRRGHWEGAGPAQRAHSRAACAHLPAATSLRKPDADLRPRARSRSERWIDPRLASVGGGGLEG
;
A
#
# COMPACT_ATOMS: atom_id res chain seq x y z
N MET A 1 38.06 38.71 -12.32
CA MET A 1 38.67 37.85 -13.36
C MET A 1 39.93 38.54 -13.84
N GLY A 2 41.11 38.06 -13.43
CA GLY A 2 42.39 38.61 -13.85
C GLY A 2 43.10 37.61 -14.76
N GLU A 3 43.57 38.07 -15.91
CA GLU A 3 44.34 37.26 -16.85
C GLU A 3 45.73 36.95 -16.27
N LEU A 4 46.06 35.66 -16.21
CA LEU A 4 47.41 35.17 -15.98
C LEU A 4 48.12 35.09 -17.33
N LYS A 5 49.12 35.94 -17.56
CA LYS A 5 50.06 35.76 -18.66
C LYS A 5 51.37 35.20 -18.11
N LEU A 6 51.69 33.97 -18.50
CA LEU A 6 52.99 33.33 -18.26
C LEU A 6 53.95 33.75 -19.38
N GLU A 7 54.95 34.56 -19.04
CA GLU A 7 56.16 34.66 -19.85
C GLU A 7 57.23 33.71 -19.31
N LYS A 8 57.80 32.89 -20.19
CA LYS A 8 58.90 31.98 -19.88
C LYS A 8 60.20 32.76 -19.82
N GLY A 9 60.81 32.85 -18.64
CA GLY A 9 62.23 33.18 -18.49
C GLY A 9 62.59 33.82 -17.15
N LYS A 10 63.31 33.05 -16.31
CA LYS A 10 63.92 33.41 -15.00
C LYS A 10 62.95 33.60 -13.84
N GLY A 11 63.12 32.74 -12.82
CA GLY A 11 62.32 32.67 -11.62
C GLY A 11 62.47 33.90 -10.71
N SER A 12 61.44 34.73 -10.69
CA SER A 12 61.03 35.56 -9.57
C SER A 12 59.58 35.98 -9.82
N LEU A 13 58.63 35.46 -9.02
CA LEU A 13 57.22 35.83 -9.14
C LEU A 13 56.96 37.12 -8.36
N THR A 14 56.83 38.24 -9.07
CA THR A 14 56.38 39.51 -8.50
C THR A 14 54.86 39.62 -8.66
N TYR A 15 54.12 39.61 -7.55
CA TYR A 15 52.67 39.84 -7.55
C TYR A 15 52.37 41.34 -7.49
N LEU A 16 51.62 41.85 -8.46
CA LEU A 16 51.11 43.23 -8.45
C LEU A 16 49.60 43.20 -8.17
N VAL A 17 49.21 43.65 -6.98
CA VAL A 17 47.79 43.91 -6.65
C VAL A 17 47.48 45.38 -6.96
N ARG A 18 46.33 45.60 -7.62
CA ARG A 18 45.90 46.93 -8.08
C ARG A 18 45.00 47.59 -7.02
N ASP A 19 45.48 48.64 -6.39
CA ASP A 19 44.66 49.63 -5.66
C ASP A 19 44.73 51.00 -6.39
N LYS A 20 43.67 51.80 -6.24
CA LYS A 20 43.32 53.03 -6.96
C LYS A 20 44.25 54.24 -6.74
N LYS A 21 45.39 54.12 -6.08
CA LYS A 21 46.39 55.22 -5.96
C LYS A 21 47.83 54.71 -5.91
N GLY A 22 48.44 54.47 -7.08
CA GLY A 22 49.91 54.41 -7.27
C GLY A 22 50.65 53.19 -6.66
N ARG A 23 51.67 52.69 -7.37
CA ARG A 23 52.46 51.52 -6.96
C ARG A 23 53.51 51.93 -5.92
N VAL A 24 53.45 51.36 -4.72
CA VAL A 24 54.56 51.36 -3.76
C VAL A 24 55.06 49.91 -3.64
N PRO A 25 56.38 49.65 -3.74
CA PRO A 25 56.92 48.32 -3.45
C PRO A 25 56.73 48.01 -1.96
N VAL A 26 56.10 46.89 -1.63
CA VAL A 26 56.12 46.35 -0.27
C VAL A 26 57.41 45.54 -0.15
N GLU A 27 58.44 46.11 0.48
CA GLU A 27 59.55 45.32 1.00
C GLU A 27 59.01 44.37 2.08
N GLN A 28 59.02 43.07 1.81
CA GLN A 28 58.85 42.06 2.84
C GLN A 28 60.08 42.12 3.75
N SER A 29 59.96 42.70 4.94
CA SER A 29 60.98 42.49 5.98
C SER A 29 60.95 41.01 6.35
N SER A 30 61.92 40.24 5.87
CA SER A 30 62.00 38.79 5.97
C SER A 30 62.49 38.29 7.33
N ASP A 31 62.04 38.89 8.44
CA ASP A 31 62.46 38.50 9.80
C ASP A 31 61.31 38.49 10.83
N VAL A 32 60.07 38.24 10.39
CA VAL A 32 58.95 37.99 11.32
C VAL A 32 58.85 36.50 11.60
N LYS A 33 59.37 36.05 12.75
CA LYS A 33 59.19 34.67 13.24
C LYS A 33 57.77 34.51 13.79
N PHE A 34 56.92 33.81 13.05
CA PHE A 34 55.61 33.40 13.56
C PHE A 34 55.74 32.12 14.38
N GLU A 35 55.19 32.13 15.59
CA GLU A 35 55.03 30.95 16.43
C GLU A 35 53.55 30.56 16.50
N ILE A 36 53.23 29.29 16.72
CA ILE A 36 51.86 28.88 16.99
C ILE A 36 51.54 29.17 18.45
N GLY A 37 50.54 30.02 18.68
CA GLY A 37 50.02 30.32 20.00
C GLY A 37 48.63 29.74 20.19
N HIS A 38 48.39 29.17 21.35
CA HIS A 38 47.07 28.70 21.79
C HIS A 38 46.44 29.77 22.65
N VAL A 39 45.50 30.52 22.06
CA VAL A 39 44.97 31.75 22.63
C VAL A 39 43.64 31.47 23.29
N LEU A 40 43.54 31.73 24.60
CA LEU A 40 42.30 31.80 25.36
C LEU A 40 41.93 33.26 25.58
N PHE A 41 40.84 33.70 24.98
CA PHE A 41 40.20 34.98 25.26
C PHE A 41 39.11 34.84 26.32
N ILE A 42 39.06 35.80 27.24
CA ILE A 42 38.16 35.84 28.38
C ILE A 42 37.57 37.24 28.45
N ASP A 43 36.23 37.34 28.54
CA ASP A 43 35.52 38.62 28.55
C ASP A 43 34.32 38.57 29.51
N ILE A 44 34.14 39.63 30.29
CA ILE A 44 32.99 39.80 31.19
C ILE A 44 31.79 40.30 30.36
N VAL A 45 30.78 39.46 30.25
CA VAL A 45 29.54 39.79 29.53
C VAL A 45 28.84 40.97 30.21
N ALA A 46 28.51 41.98 29.42
CA ALA A 46 27.84 43.21 29.87
C ALA A 46 28.64 44.11 30.82
N TYR A 47 29.99 44.01 30.82
CA TYR A 47 30.90 44.84 31.60
C TYR A 47 30.54 46.35 31.59
N SER A 48 30.26 46.92 30.43
CA SER A 48 29.98 48.36 30.26
C SER A 48 28.64 48.86 30.83
N LYS A 49 27.81 47.99 31.44
CA LYS A 49 26.50 48.38 31.98
C LYS A 49 26.48 48.70 33.49
N GLY A 50 27.57 48.42 34.21
CA GLY A 50 27.70 48.66 35.66
C GLY A 50 28.36 49.99 36.02
N LEU A 51 28.43 50.30 37.32
CA LEU A 51 29.19 51.46 37.83
C LEU A 51 30.71 51.22 37.70
N ILE A 52 31.49 52.29 37.53
CA ILE A 52 32.97 52.20 37.31
C ILE A 52 33.68 51.45 38.46
N THR A 53 33.20 51.61 39.69
CA THR A 53 33.73 50.93 40.89
C THR A 53 33.46 49.42 40.87
N GLU A 54 32.27 49.02 40.42
CA GLU A 54 31.89 47.60 40.26
C GLU A 54 32.70 46.95 39.14
N GLN A 55 32.88 47.65 38.02
CA GLN A 55 33.70 47.21 36.88
C GLN A 55 35.15 46.89 37.28
N SER A 56 35.76 47.76 38.09
CA SER A 56 37.14 47.57 38.56
C SER A 56 37.25 46.36 39.49
N SER A 57 36.27 46.19 40.40
CA SER A 57 36.22 45.05 41.33
C SER A 57 36.03 43.71 40.61
N LEU A 58 35.14 43.65 39.61
CA LEU A 58 34.90 42.43 38.84
C LEU A 58 36.12 42.03 38.01
N LEU A 59 36.82 43.01 37.42
CA LEU A 59 38.03 42.75 36.64
C LEU A 59 39.19 42.27 37.53
N GLU A 60 39.37 42.84 38.71
CA GLU A 60 40.39 42.36 39.68
C GLU A 60 40.06 40.95 40.18
N LYS A 61 38.78 40.66 40.46
CA LYS A 61 38.38 39.31 40.86
C LYS A 61 38.59 38.28 39.76
N LEU A 62 38.31 38.63 38.51
CA LEU A 62 38.61 37.78 37.35
C LEU A 62 40.12 37.52 37.23
N LYS A 63 40.97 38.54 37.43
CA LYS A 63 42.43 38.38 37.40
C LYS A 63 42.94 37.44 38.50
N GLU A 64 42.36 37.51 39.69
CA GLU A 64 42.67 36.59 40.80
C GLU A 64 42.36 35.15 40.41
N ILE A 65 41.13 34.88 39.99
CA ILE A 65 40.65 33.56 39.51
C ILE A 65 41.57 33.01 38.42
N VAL A 66 41.87 33.82 37.40
CA VAL A 66 42.74 33.40 36.29
C VAL A 66 44.14 33.02 36.79
N ARG A 67 44.71 33.80 37.72
CA ARG A 67 46.05 33.55 38.27
C ARG A 67 46.10 32.32 39.17
N GLU A 68 45.00 31.94 39.80
CA GLU A 68 44.96 30.76 40.68
C GLU A 68 44.87 29.42 39.92
N THR A 69 44.66 29.46 38.60
CA THR A 69 44.59 28.24 37.79
C THR A 69 45.94 27.55 37.66
N GLU A 70 45.92 26.22 37.67
CA GLU A 70 47.13 25.38 37.62
C GLU A 70 47.84 25.59 36.28
N GLN A 71 47.08 25.63 35.18
CA GLN A 71 47.64 25.87 33.84
C GLN A 71 48.30 27.23 33.72
N PHE A 72 47.74 28.27 34.34
CA PHE A 72 48.35 29.61 34.34
C PHE A 72 49.68 29.60 35.08
N GLN A 73 49.74 29.02 36.28
CA GLN A 73 50.95 28.98 37.09
C GLN A 73 52.04 28.13 36.45
N ALA A 74 51.70 26.94 35.95
CA ALA A 74 52.63 26.05 35.27
C ALA A 74 53.24 26.72 34.03
N ALA A 75 52.41 27.24 33.13
CA ALA A 75 52.89 27.88 31.90
C ALA A 75 53.69 29.17 32.18
N LYS A 76 53.34 29.91 33.24
CA LYS A 76 54.10 31.09 33.68
C LYS A 76 55.47 30.72 34.24
N ALA A 77 55.57 29.68 35.06
CA ALA A 77 56.83 29.21 35.64
C ALA A 77 57.80 28.73 34.55
N GLU A 78 57.29 28.14 33.47
CA GLU A 78 58.07 27.71 32.30
C GLU A 78 58.40 28.84 31.32
N GLY A 79 57.89 30.06 31.53
CA GLY A 79 58.05 31.17 30.59
C GLY A 79 57.31 30.97 29.26
N LYS A 80 56.31 30.09 29.21
CA LYS A 80 55.52 29.72 28.02
C LYS A 80 54.13 30.35 27.98
N LEU A 81 53.88 31.35 28.83
CA LEU A 81 52.63 32.08 28.91
C LEU A 81 52.86 33.58 28.72
N LEU A 82 52.06 34.19 27.87
CA LEU A 82 51.87 35.64 27.85
C LEU A 82 50.43 35.98 28.20
N ALA A 83 50.24 36.87 29.17
CA ALA A 83 48.94 37.39 29.56
C ALA A 83 48.80 38.85 29.10
N LEU A 84 47.77 39.13 28.32
CA LEU A 84 47.48 40.45 27.76
C LEU A 84 46.22 41.01 28.42
N PRO A 85 46.30 42.18 29.07
CA PRO A 85 45.10 42.85 29.58
C PRO A 85 44.25 43.33 28.39
N THR A 86 42.93 43.19 28.52
CA THR A 86 41.95 43.82 27.62
C THR A 86 41.02 44.72 28.44
N GLY A 87 40.17 45.52 27.79
CA GLY A 87 39.32 46.49 28.50
C GLY A 87 38.35 45.85 29.50
N ASP A 88 37.78 44.70 29.15
CA ASP A 88 36.70 44.00 29.85
C ASP A 88 37.06 42.54 30.24
N GLY A 89 38.34 42.17 30.11
CA GLY A 89 38.85 40.84 30.46
C GLY A 89 40.33 40.67 30.15
N GLY A 90 40.71 39.56 29.53
CA GLY A 90 42.11 39.30 29.16
C GLY A 90 42.28 38.23 28.09
N ALA A 91 43.48 38.16 27.52
CA ALA A 91 43.90 37.08 26.64
C ALA A 91 45.12 36.37 27.21
N LEU A 92 45.09 35.03 27.21
CA LEU A 92 46.19 34.17 27.62
C LEU A 92 46.72 33.43 26.40
N VAL A 93 48.01 33.55 26.13
CA VAL A 93 48.66 32.90 24.99
C VAL A 93 49.61 31.83 25.52
N PHE A 94 49.23 30.57 25.35
CA PHE A 94 50.03 29.40 25.72
C PHE A 94 50.89 28.96 24.52
N ARG A 95 52.17 28.66 24.77
CA ARG A 95 53.12 28.11 23.78
C ARG A 95 53.39 26.62 23.95
N SER A 96 52.62 25.94 24.80
CA SER A 96 52.78 24.52 25.09
C SER A 96 51.86 23.66 24.22
N SER A 97 50.55 23.72 24.46
CA SER A 97 49.56 22.89 23.78
C SER A 97 48.18 23.57 23.75
N PRO A 98 47.29 23.19 22.81
CA PRO A 98 45.91 23.67 22.81
C PRO A 98 45.14 23.19 24.04
N GLU A 99 45.51 22.01 24.57
CA GLU A 99 44.91 21.44 25.77
C GLU A 99 45.16 22.30 27.01
N ALA A 100 46.33 22.92 27.16
CA ALA A 100 46.61 23.84 28.27
C ALA A 100 45.63 25.03 28.31
N ALA A 101 45.31 25.60 27.14
CA ALA A 101 44.34 26.68 27.03
C ALA A 101 42.90 26.21 27.38
N VAL A 102 42.53 25.00 26.97
CA VAL A 102 41.22 24.41 27.29
C VAL A 102 41.09 24.08 28.77
N LEU A 103 42.10 23.44 29.36
CA LEU A 103 42.12 23.12 30.78
C LEU A 103 42.08 24.39 31.63
N CYS A 104 42.83 25.43 31.25
CA CYS A 104 42.78 26.73 31.90
C CYS A 104 41.35 27.32 31.87
N ALA A 105 40.67 27.25 30.72
CA ALA A 105 39.28 27.71 30.61
C ALA A 105 38.33 26.91 31.50
N MET A 106 38.49 25.59 31.57
CA MET A 106 37.70 24.74 32.45
C MET A 106 37.93 25.04 33.94
N GLU A 107 39.17 25.26 34.35
CA GLU A 107 39.56 25.64 35.72
C GLU A 107 38.94 27.00 36.10
N ILE A 108 39.02 27.99 35.21
CA ILE A 108 38.34 29.28 35.37
C ILE A 108 36.83 29.08 35.53
N SER A 109 36.19 28.35 34.60
CA SER A 109 34.74 28.08 34.68
C SER A 109 34.33 27.33 35.94
N LYS A 110 35.19 26.47 36.48
CA LYS A 110 34.92 25.75 37.73
C LYS A 110 34.94 26.71 38.93
N GLN A 111 35.91 27.61 39.01
CA GLN A 111 35.98 28.64 40.06
C GLN A 111 34.84 29.66 39.94
N LEU A 112 34.45 30.05 38.72
CA LEU A 112 33.35 30.98 38.47
C LEU A 112 31.99 30.49 39.02
N LYS A 113 31.81 29.19 39.27
CA LYS A 113 30.60 28.68 39.96
C LYS A 113 30.41 29.26 41.36
N GLN A 114 31.50 29.64 42.02
CA GLN A 114 31.48 30.27 43.34
C GLN A 114 31.26 31.79 43.26
N HIS A 115 31.27 32.35 42.05
CA HIS A 115 31.19 33.77 41.74
C HIS A 115 30.12 34.04 40.67
N PRO A 116 28.82 33.81 40.94
CA PRO A 116 27.75 33.99 39.97
C PRO A 116 27.61 35.43 39.44
N GLU A 117 28.17 36.41 40.15
CA GLU A 117 28.30 37.80 39.72
C GLU A 117 29.22 37.99 38.51
N LEU A 118 30.14 37.05 38.25
CA LEU A 118 31.08 37.09 37.13
C LEU A 118 30.56 36.28 35.93
N ALA A 119 29.70 36.92 35.14
CA ALA A 119 29.21 36.36 33.88
C ALA A 119 30.27 36.43 32.78
N VAL A 120 31.10 35.39 32.65
CA VAL A 120 32.22 35.36 31.69
C VAL A 120 31.86 34.53 30.45
N ARG A 121 32.38 34.93 29.29
CA ARG A 121 32.44 34.11 28.06
C ARG A 121 33.88 33.88 27.64
N MET A 122 34.17 32.72 27.07
CA MET A 122 35.52 32.36 26.65
C MET A 122 35.57 31.83 25.22
N GLY A 123 36.68 32.11 24.53
CA GLY A 123 36.94 31.63 23.18
C GLY A 123 38.38 31.20 22.98
N ILE A 124 38.57 30.06 22.31
CA ILE A 124 39.88 29.43 22.15
C ILE A 124 40.18 29.20 20.67
N HIS A 125 41.40 29.55 20.26
CA HIS A 125 41.92 29.26 18.93
C HIS A 125 43.44 29.06 18.95
N SER A 126 43.93 28.18 18.09
CA SER A 126 45.35 27.95 17.82
C SER A 126 45.71 28.57 16.48
N GLY A 127 46.71 29.43 16.44
CA GLY A 127 47.13 30.04 15.18
C GLY A 127 48.42 30.84 15.28
N PRO A 128 48.90 31.40 14.15
CA PRO A 128 50.14 32.14 14.12
C PRO A 128 50.02 33.44 14.91
N VAL A 129 50.99 33.63 15.81
CA VAL A 129 51.18 34.80 16.66
C VAL A 129 52.63 35.28 16.55
N ASN A 130 52.86 36.57 16.77
CA ASN A 130 54.18 37.18 16.79
C ASN A 130 54.32 38.06 18.03
N GLU A 131 55.47 37.99 18.70
CA GLU A 131 55.80 38.93 19.76
C GLU A 131 56.10 40.30 19.17
N VAL A 132 55.50 41.33 19.77
CA VAL A 132 55.74 42.73 19.43
C VAL A 132 55.95 43.50 20.72
N THR A 133 56.85 44.46 20.74
CA THR A 133 56.97 45.38 21.87
C THR A 133 55.95 46.50 21.69
N ASP A 134 55.12 46.73 22.70
CA ASP A 134 54.15 47.82 22.64
C ASP A 134 54.80 49.20 22.86
N VAL A 135 54.00 50.26 22.75
CA VAL A 135 54.45 51.65 22.92
C VAL A 135 55.00 51.91 24.33
N SER A 136 54.65 51.09 25.32
CA SER A 136 55.13 51.17 26.70
C SER A 136 56.41 50.36 26.96
N GLY A 137 56.96 49.69 25.95
CA GLY A 137 58.14 48.82 26.09
C GLY A 137 57.83 47.44 26.64
N GLN A 138 56.55 47.08 26.83
CA GLN A 138 56.15 45.76 27.33
C GLN A 138 56.02 44.75 26.19
N ARG A 139 56.27 43.47 26.51
CA ARG A 139 56.05 42.36 25.57
C ARG A 139 54.55 42.20 25.33
N ASN A 140 54.15 42.28 24.07
CA ASN A 140 52.79 42.11 23.59
C ASN A 140 52.77 41.08 22.45
N ILE A 141 51.60 40.65 22.00
CA ILE A 141 51.45 39.73 20.87
C ILE A 141 50.46 40.28 19.86
N ALA A 142 50.83 40.19 18.59
CA ALA A 142 49.96 40.46 17.45
C ALA A 142 49.91 39.25 16.52
N GLY A 143 48.79 39.05 15.82
CA GLY A 143 48.71 37.97 14.83
C GLY A 143 47.28 37.59 14.46
N ALA A 144 47.15 36.79 13.40
CA ALA A 144 45.87 36.27 12.97
C ALA A 144 45.24 35.37 14.05
N GLY A 145 46.05 34.64 14.82
CA GLY A 145 45.58 33.78 15.92
C GLY A 145 44.80 34.56 16.98
N ILE A 146 45.27 35.75 17.35
CA ILE A 146 44.61 36.65 18.32
C ILE A 146 43.23 37.09 17.80
N ASN A 147 43.17 37.53 16.54
CA ASN A 147 41.94 38.02 15.94
C ASN A 147 40.86 36.94 15.81
N ILE A 148 41.25 35.70 15.48
CA ILE A 148 40.29 34.59 15.37
C ILE A 148 39.81 34.14 16.75
N ALA A 149 40.69 34.05 17.75
CA ALA A 149 40.30 33.69 19.12
C ALA A 149 39.26 34.67 19.70
N GLN A 150 39.46 35.97 19.51
CA GLN A 150 38.49 36.99 19.91
C GLN A 150 37.14 36.82 19.17
N ARG A 151 37.18 36.47 17.88
CA ARG A 151 35.97 36.21 17.09
C ARG A 151 35.21 34.99 17.58
N VAL A 152 35.92 33.90 17.89
CA VAL A 152 35.35 32.69 18.50
C VAL A 152 34.64 33.04 19.80
N MET A 153 35.30 33.77 20.70
CA MET A 153 34.70 34.23 21.96
C MET A 153 33.43 35.07 21.72
N SER A 154 33.47 35.98 20.74
CA SER A 154 32.34 36.88 20.44
C SER A 154 31.07 36.16 19.98
N CYS A 155 31.17 34.88 19.60
CA CYS A 155 30.03 34.05 19.22
C CYS A 155 29.26 33.50 20.43
N GLY A 156 29.84 33.57 21.63
CA GLY A 156 29.29 32.99 22.86
C GLY A 156 28.57 34.00 23.74
N ASP A 157 27.63 33.46 24.52
CA ASP A 157 26.99 34.15 25.63
C ASP A 157 27.69 33.77 26.95
N ALA A 158 27.23 34.34 28.07
CA ALA A 158 27.77 34.00 29.39
C ALA A 158 27.77 32.48 29.66
N GLY A 159 28.85 32.00 30.27
CA GLY A 159 29.09 30.60 30.60
C GLY A 159 29.61 29.73 29.45
N HIS A 160 29.68 30.25 28.22
CA HIS A 160 30.19 29.46 27.10
C HIS A 160 31.72 29.38 27.08
N ILE A 161 32.22 28.19 26.73
CA ILE A 161 33.61 27.96 26.32
C ILE A 161 33.56 27.53 24.86
N LEU A 162 33.94 28.43 23.96
CA LEU A 162 33.88 28.19 22.52
C LEU A 162 35.27 27.92 21.94
N LEU A 163 35.32 27.02 20.97
CA LEU A 163 36.54 26.65 20.25
C LEU A 163 36.33 26.90 18.77
N SER A 164 37.38 27.35 18.08
CA SER A 164 37.41 27.21 16.62
C SER A 164 37.43 25.73 16.26
N LYS A 165 36.81 25.37 15.12
CA LYS A 165 36.82 24.01 14.59
C LYS A 165 38.22 23.39 14.52
N HIS A 166 39.23 24.16 14.13
CA HIS A 166 40.62 23.71 14.09
C HIS A 166 41.13 23.15 15.44
N VAL A 167 40.86 23.85 16.55
CA VAL A 167 41.24 23.39 17.88
C VAL A 167 40.42 22.18 18.32
N ALA A 168 39.13 22.16 17.98
CA ALA A 168 38.28 21.02 18.31
C ALA A 168 38.74 19.74 17.59
N GLU A 169 39.11 19.83 16.31
CA GLU A 169 39.63 18.70 15.51
C GLU A 169 40.92 18.13 16.10
N ASP A 170 41.83 19.00 16.57
CA ASP A 170 43.06 18.58 17.26
C ASP A 170 42.75 17.83 18.58
N LEU A 171 41.73 18.28 19.31
CA LEU A 171 41.33 17.69 20.60
C LEU A 171 40.49 16.42 20.47
N GLU A 172 39.67 16.28 19.43
CA GLU A 172 38.83 15.10 19.16
C GLU A 172 39.64 13.82 18.99
N GLN A 173 40.94 13.93 18.67
CA GLN A 173 41.87 12.79 18.63
C GLN A 173 42.06 12.13 20.00
N TYR A 174 41.78 12.83 21.10
CA TYR A 174 41.87 12.29 22.46
C TYR A 174 40.49 11.88 22.97
N PRO A 175 40.29 10.62 23.42
CA PRO A 175 38.99 10.10 23.85
C PRO A 175 38.28 10.93 24.93
N ARG A 176 39.05 11.64 25.78
CA ARG A 176 38.51 12.50 26.85
C ARG A 176 37.67 13.67 26.32
N TRP A 177 37.96 14.17 25.11
CA TRP A 177 37.33 15.38 24.57
C TRP A 177 36.14 15.08 23.65
N GLN A 178 36.08 13.89 23.05
CA GLN A 178 35.05 13.51 22.06
C GLN A 178 33.62 13.70 22.57
N ARG A 179 33.37 13.45 23.86
CA ARG A 179 32.01 13.57 24.44
C ARG A 179 31.66 14.99 24.89
N SER A 180 32.65 15.88 24.90
CA SER A 180 32.54 17.23 25.44
C SER A 180 32.47 18.31 24.37
N LEU A 181 32.75 17.98 23.12
CA LEU A 181 32.76 18.88 21.99
C LEU A 181 31.44 18.77 21.21
N HIS A 182 30.75 19.91 21.05
CA HIS A 182 29.45 19.99 20.38
C HIS A 182 29.50 21.01 19.24
N GLU A 183 29.44 20.54 17.99
CA GLU A 183 29.51 21.41 16.81
C GLU A 183 28.28 22.33 16.72
N LEU A 184 28.50 23.66 16.68
CA LEU A 184 27.44 24.66 16.54
C LEU A 184 27.25 25.12 15.08
N GLY A 185 28.31 25.01 14.26
CA GLY A 185 28.33 25.41 12.86
C GLY A 185 29.04 26.76 12.62
N GLU A 186 28.80 27.37 11.46
CA GLU A 186 29.43 28.63 11.07
C GLU A 186 28.69 29.85 11.63
N CYS A 187 29.47 30.80 12.18
CA CYS A 187 28.97 32.11 12.60
C CYS A 187 29.69 33.21 11.82
N GLU A 188 28.93 34.14 11.26
CA GLU A 188 29.47 35.34 10.64
C GLU A 188 29.75 36.39 11.73
N VAL A 189 31.01 36.81 11.83
CA VAL A 189 31.48 37.82 12.78
C VAL A 189 31.78 39.14 12.07
N LYS A 190 32.15 40.18 12.84
CA LYS A 190 32.45 41.51 12.31
C LYS A 190 33.42 41.43 11.11
N HIS A 191 33.11 42.19 10.06
CA HIS A 191 33.80 42.22 8.76
C HIS A 191 33.51 41.01 7.83
N GLY A 192 32.41 40.28 8.05
CA GLY A 192 31.92 39.26 7.12
C GLY A 192 32.70 37.95 7.10
N VAL A 193 33.58 37.75 8.10
CA VAL A 193 34.36 36.51 8.21
C VAL A 193 33.49 35.45 8.86
N LYS A 194 33.48 34.25 8.28
CA LYS A 194 32.81 33.08 8.84
C LYS A 194 33.78 32.27 9.66
N VAL A 195 33.39 31.93 10.89
CA VAL A 195 34.17 31.09 11.79
C VAL A 195 33.32 29.90 12.20
N SER A 196 33.84 28.70 12.01
CA SER A 196 33.21 27.45 12.47
C SER A 196 33.46 27.27 13.96
N ILE A 197 32.39 27.15 14.74
CA ILE A 197 32.40 27.14 16.19
C ILE A 197 31.98 25.78 16.74
N VAL A 198 32.72 25.34 17.76
CA VAL A 198 32.42 24.17 18.58
C VAL A 198 32.26 24.63 20.02
N ASN A 199 31.22 24.14 20.70
CA ASN A 199 30.97 24.41 22.11
C ASN A 199 31.58 23.32 22.98
N LEU A 200 32.28 23.69 24.05
CA LEU A 200 32.81 22.75 25.02
C LEU A 200 31.93 22.72 26.27
N VAL A 201 31.45 21.52 26.59
CA VAL A 201 30.73 21.22 27.83
C VAL A 201 31.31 19.95 28.42
N ALA A 202 31.96 20.06 29.57
CA ALA A 202 32.66 18.96 30.23
C ALA A 202 32.56 19.11 31.74
N ASP A 203 32.46 18.02 32.50
CA ASP A 203 32.56 18.04 33.97
C ASP A 203 31.69 19.12 34.68
N GLY A 204 30.51 19.38 34.11
CA GLY A 204 29.57 20.39 34.58
C GLY A 204 30.04 21.84 34.41
N VAL A 205 31.08 22.11 33.61
CA VAL A 205 31.50 23.44 33.17
C VAL A 205 31.17 23.65 31.69
N GLY A 206 31.02 24.91 31.29
CA GLY A 206 30.46 25.30 29.98
C GLY A 206 28.94 25.43 30.00
N ASN A 207 28.39 26.09 28.97
CA ASN A 207 26.95 26.29 28.82
C ASN A 207 26.42 25.33 27.74
N ALA A 208 25.48 24.45 28.11
CA ALA A 208 24.91 23.46 27.21
C ALA A 208 23.85 24.03 26.25
N GLU A 209 23.27 25.19 26.57
CA GLU A 209 22.34 25.83 25.66
C GLU A 209 23.08 26.45 24.47
N PRO A 210 22.57 26.39 23.24
CA PRO A 210 23.22 27.04 22.12
C PRO A 210 23.20 28.58 22.30
N PRO A 211 24.28 29.29 21.93
CA PRO A 211 24.32 30.75 22.00
C PRO A 211 23.21 31.38 21.16
N GLN A 212 22.75 32.58 21.55
CA GLN A 212 21.65 33.29 20.89
C GLN A 212 21.84 33.42 19.37
N LYS A 213 23.08 33.64 18.92
CA LYS A 213 23.44 33.76 17.50
C LYS A 213 23.14 32.51 16.67
N PHE A 214 23.12 31.32 17.29
CA PHE A 214 22.85 30.04 16.61
C PHE A 214 21.39 29.58 16.71
N ARG A 215 20.59 30.14 17.65
CA ARG A 215 19.16 29.78 17.82
C ARG A 215 18.29 30.16 16.61
N ALA A 216 18.63 31.24 15.89
CA ALA A 216 17.89 31.69 14.71
C ALA A 216 18.08 30.74 13.50
N VAL A 217 19.25 30.14 13.36
CA VAL A 217 19.61 29.26 12.23
C VAL A 217 18.95 27.87 12.36
N GLN A 218 18.80 27.34 13.58
CA GLN A 218 18.14 26.05 13.82
C GLN A 218 16.63 26.08 13.55
N ARG A 219 15.94 27.21 13.80
CA ARG A 219 14.49 27.35 13.51
C ARG A 219 14.16 27.29 12.01
N HIS A 220 15.10 27.68 11.14
CA HIS A 220 14.90 27.66 9.69
C HIS A 220 15.06 26.26 9.07
N ARG A 221 15.98 25.44 9.60
CA ARG A 221 16.16 24.03 9.17
C ARG A 221 15.02 23.11 9.60
N ALA A 222 14.39 23.36 10.75
CA ALA A 222 13.23 22.59 11.20
C ALA A 222 12.02 22.79 10.27
N ARG A 223 11.74 24.02 9.81
CA ARG A 223 10.58 24.30 8.94
C ARG A 223 10.65 23.67 7.55
N VAL A 224 11.84 23.46 6.99
CA VAL A 224 12.01 22.87 5.65
C VAL A 224 11.76 21.35 5.66
N ARG A 225 12.13 20.64 6.73
CA ARG A 225 11.88 19.19 6.87
C ARG A 225 10.39 18.82 6.98
N TRP A 226 9.56 19.70 7.54
CA TRP A 226 8.11 19.45 7.61
C TRP A 226 7.40 19.67 6.27
N ALA A 227 7.90 20.60 5.44
CA ALA A 227 7.34 20.85 4.11
C ALA A 227 7.57 19.65 3.16
N GLU A 228 8.72 18.99 3.23
CA GLU A 228 9.03 17.80 2.43
C GLU A 228 8.17 16.59 2.81
N VAL A 229 7.89 16.38 4.10
CA VAL A 229 7.00 15.30 4.57
C VAL A 229 5.56 15.54 4.13
N VAL A 230 5.08 16.78 4.19
CA VAL A 230 3.73 17.15 3.71
C VAL A 230 3.63 16.98 2.20
N LEU A 231 4.65 17.36 1.44
CA LEU A 231 4.68 17.16 -0.01
C LEU A 231 4.72 15.65 -0.36
N GLY A 232 5.50 14.85 0.36
CA GLY A 232 5.53 13.39 0.19
C GLY A 232 4.19 12.73 0.49
N LEU A 233 3.50 13.15 1.56
CA LEU A 233 2.15 12.68 1.89
C LEU A 233 1.10 13.12 0.87
N LEU A 234 1.18 14.34 0.35
CA LEU A 234 0.28 14.82 -0.71
C LEU A 234 0.50 14.10 -2.03
N VAL A 235 1.76 13.80 -2.41
CA VAL A 235 2.08 13.00 -3.59
C VAL A 235 1.60 11.56 -3.40
N LEU A 236 1.81 10.95 -2.23
CA LEU A 236 1.30 9.61 -1.93
C LEU A 236 -0.23 9.57 -1.94
N ALA A 237 -0.89 10.56 -1.34
CA ALA A 237 -2.34 10.70 -1.38
C ALA A 237 -2.86 10.93 -2.81
N ALA A 238 -2.14 11.70 -3.64
CA ALA A 238 -2.46 11.88 -5.05
C ALA A 238 -2.23 10.61 -5.87
N ILE A 239 -1.20 9.81 -5.57
CA ILE A 239 -0.96 8.51 -6.20
C ILE A 239 -2.04 7.50 -5.78
N ILE A 240 -2.42 7.46 -4.51
CA ILE A 240 -3.51 6.60 -4.02
C ILE A 240 -4.84 7.05 -4.62
N ALA A 241 -5.13 8.35 -4.65
CA ALA A 241 -6.32 8.91 -5.27
C ALA A 241 -6.33 8.66 -6.78
N ALA A 242 -5.20 8.80 -7.47
CA ALA A 242 -5.06 8.47 -8.87
C ALA A 242 -5.20 6.95 -9.11
N PHE A 243 -4.68 6.10 -8.23
CA PHE A 243 -4.81 4.65 -8.31
C PHE A 243 -6.27 4.21 -8.10
N VAL A 244 -6.95 4.75 -7.07
CA VAL A 244 -8.38 4.54 -6.84
C VAL A 244 -9.20 5.11 -8.00
N PHE A 245 -8.83 6.28 -8.55
CA PHE A 245 -9.51 6.89 -9.68
C PHE A 245 -9.27 6.12 -10.98
N LEU A 246 -8.06 5.58 -11.22
CA LEU A 246 -7.75 4.73 -12.37
C LEU A 246 -8.41 3.35 -12.26
N GLN A 247 -8.56 2.81 -11.05
CA GLN A 247 -9.36 1.59 -10.81
C GLN A 247 -10.87 1.85 -10.91
N ARG A 248 -11.33 3.06 -10.57
CA ARG A 248 -12.72 3.51 -10.72
C ARG A 248 -13.02 4.19 -12.06
N ARG A 249 -12.05 4.29 -12.98
CA ARG A 249 -12.38 4.74 -14.34
C ARG A 249 -13.31 3.68 -14.92
N PRO A 250 -14.59 4.00 -15.19
CA PRO A 250 -15.38 3.12 -16.03
C PRO A 250 -14.55 2.97 -17.29
N SER A 251 -14.29 1.73 -17.67
CA SER A 251 -13.66 1.47 -18.96
C SER A 251 -14.60 2.06 -20.01
N ARG A 252 -14.41 3.32 -20.38
CA ARG A 252 -14.85 3.87 -21.67
C ARG A 252 -13.95 3.26 -22.73
N SER A 253 -13.94 1.93 -22.79
CA SER A 253 -13.90 1.27 -24.08
C SER A 253 -15.12 1.84 -24.80
N GLY A 254 -14.94 2.47 -25.95
CA GLY A 254 -16.01 2.73 -26.90
C GLY A 254 -16.57 1.40 -27.44
N SER A 255 -16.97 0.49 -26.55
CA SER A 255 -17.79 -0.66 -26.89
C SER A 255 -19.13 -0.06 -27.26
N THR A 256 -19.44 -0.07 -28.54
CA THR A 256 -20.82 -0.03 -29.00
C THR A 256 -21.59 -1.01 -28.10
N ILE A 257 -22.53 -0.49 -27.30
CA ILE A 257 -23.40 -1.34 -26.48
C ILE A 257 -24.14 -2.23 -27.48
N ALA A 258 -23.96 -3.55 -27.37
CA ALA A 258 -24.62 -4.49 -28.26
C ALA A 258 -26.13 -4.28 -28.14
N GLU A 259 -26.84 -4.08 -29.25
CA GLU A 259 -28.27 -3.80 -29.20
C GLU A 259 -29.02 -4.96 -28.53
N LYS A 260 -28.68 -6.20 -28.87
CA LYS A 260 -29.25 -7.41 -28.25
C LYS A 260 -28.56 -7.77 -26.93
N SER A 261 -28.54 -6.85 -25.98
CA SER A 261 -27.97 -7.07 -24.66
C SER A 261 -28.94 -6.77 -23.54
N ILE A 262 -28.91 -7.61 -22.50
CA ILE A 262 -29.85 -7.59 -21.38
C ILE A 262 -29.16 -7.87 -20.04
N ALA A 263 -29.60 -7.16 -19.01
CA ALA A 263 -29.34 -7.52 -17.62
C ALA A 263 -30.66 -7.73 -16.87
N VAL A 264 -30.73 -8.77 -16.05
CA VAL A 264 -31.91 -9.09 -15.23
C VAL A 264 -31.68 -8.59 -13.81
N LEU A 265 -32.27 -7.46 -13.45
CA LEU A 265 -32.11 -6.88 -12.12
C LEU A 265 -32.78 -7.76 -11.04
N PRO A 266 -32.37 -7.66 -9.76
CA PRO A 266 -33.04 -8.38 -8.67
C PRO A 266 -34.54 -8.08 -8.63
N PHE A 267 -35.35 -9.14 -8.64
CA PHE A 267 -36.82 -9.01 -8.59
C PHE A 267 -37.26 -8.65 -7.17
N GLU A 268 -38.30 -7.84 -7.06
CA GLU A 268 -38.88 -7.49 -5.78
C GLU A 268 -39.72 -8.63 -5.21
N ASN A 269 -39.48 -9.00 -3.94
CA ASN A 269 -40.31 -9.98 -3.25
C ASN A 269 -41.53 -9.27 -2.62
N LEU A 270 -42.71 -9.53 -3.17
CA LEU A 270 -44.00 -9.02 -2.66
C LEU A 270 -44.77 -10.06 -1.82
N SER A 271 -44.13 -11.19 -1.51
CA SER A 271 -44.71 -12.22 -0.63
C SER A 271 -44.70 -11.74 0.82
N SER A 272 -45.75 -12.08 1.59
CA SER A 272 -45.85 -11.72 3.01
C SER A 272 -44.82 -12.42 3.89
N ASP A 273 -44.40 -13.60 3.46
CA ASP A 273 -43.38 -14.40 4.13
C ASP A 273 -41.99 -14.05 3.60
N LYS A 274 -41.15 -13.51 4.50
CA LYS A 274 -39.77 -13.14 4.20
C LYS A 274 -38.89 -14.37 3.93
N GLU A 275 -39.29 -15.56 4.39
CA GLU A 275 -38.58 -16.79 4.06
C GLU A 275 -38.64 -17.07 2.56
N ASN A 276 -39.67 -16.63 1.83
CA ASN A 276 -39.78 -16.81 0.37
C ASN A 276 -38.86 -15.90 -0.48
N ALA A 277 -37.94 -15.16 0.13
CA ALA A 277 -36.95 -14.37 -0.61
C ALA A 277 -36.10 -15.25 -1.54
N TYR A 278 -35.72 -16.47 -1.11
CA TYR A 278 -34.96 -17.40 -1.94
C TYR A 278 -35.74 -17.83 -3.19
N PHE A 279 -37.07 -17.93 -3.11
CA PHE A 279 -37.90 -18.30 -4.24
C PHE A 279 -37.91 -17.19 -5.31
N THR A 280 -38.02 -15.93 -4.88
CA THR A 280 -37.96 -14.76 -5.77
C THR A 280 -36.62 -14.71 -6.52
N ASP A 281 -35.53 -14.89 -5.78
CA ASP A 281 -34.18 -14.97 -6.32
C ASP A 281 -34.01 -16.17 -7.27
N GLY A 282 -34.62 -17.31 -6.95
CA GLY A 282 -34.65 -18.50 -7.80
C GLY A 282 -35.35 -18.27 -9.14
N VAL A 283 -36.48 -17.56 -9.15
CA VAL A 283 -37.18 -17.19 -10.39
C VAL A 283 -36.33 -16.27 -11.27
N GLN A 284 -35.67 -15.27 -10.68
CA GLN A 284 -34.75 -14.39 -11.40
C GLN A 284 -33.59 -15.18 -12.03
N ASP A 285 -32.97 -16.07 -11.26
CA ASP A 285 -31.81 -16.86 -11.69
C ASP A 285 -32.17 -17.85 -12.81
N GLU A 286 -33.37 -18.44 -12.79
CA GLU A 286 -33.84 -19.29 -13.89
C GLU A 286 -34.15 -18.50 -15.16
N ILE A 287 -34.76 -17.31 -15.06
CA ILE A 287 -34.94 -16.45 -16.25
C ILE A 287 -33.57 -16.13 -16.87
N LEU A 288 -32.58 -15.77 -16.06
CA LEU A 288 -31.21 -15.54 -16.52
C LEU A 288 -30.61 -16.80 -17.17
N THR A 289 -30.85 -17.97 -16.58
CA THR A 289 -30.41 -19.27 -17.11
C THR A 289 -31.01 -19.54 -18.49
N HIS A 290 -32.31 -19.34 -18.69
CA HIS A 290 -32.95 -19.49 -19.99
C HIS A 290 -32.43 -18.49 -21.03
N LEU A 291 -32.28 -17.21 -20.66
CA LEU A 291 -31.71 -16.19 -21.54
C LEU A 291 -30.27 -16.51 -21.94
N SER A 292 -29.50 -17.14 -21.03
CA SER A 292 -28.10 -17.50 -21.28
C SER A 292 -27.93 -18.57 -22.38
N LYS A 293 -29.00 -19.32 -22.70
CA LYS A 293 -29.02 -20.34 -23.74
C LYS A 293 -29.17 -19.75 -25.15
N ILE A 294 -29.51 -18.47 -25.29
CA ILE A 294 -29.74 -17.81 -26.58
C ILE A 294 -28.44 -17.16 -27.04
N ALA A 295 -27.79 -17.70 -28.08
CA ALA A 295 -26.48 -17.21 -28.53
C ALA A 295 -26.51 -15.77 -29.07
N ASP A 296 -27.62 -15.35 -29.67
CA ASP A 296 -27.78 -14.01 -30.26
C ASP A 296 -28.06 -12.90 -29.23
N LEU A 297 -28.10 -13.24 -27.93
CA LEU A 297 -28.17 -12.29 -26.82
C LEU A 297 -26.82 -12.12 -26.14
N LYS A 298 -26.55 -10.93 -25.60
CA LYS A 298 -25.52 -10.71 -24.58
C LYS A 298 -26.20 -10.60 -23.23
N VAL A 299 -25.93 -11.53 -22.32
CA VAL A 299 -26.55 -11.58 -20.98
C VAL A 299 -25.52 -11.23 -19.91
N ILE A 300 -25.91 -10.41 -18.93
CA ILE A 300 -25.07 -10.04 -17.79
C ILE A 300 -25.32 -10.98 -16.61
N SER A 301 -24.26 -11.35 -15.89
CA SER A 301 -24.32 -12.28 -14.76
C SER A 301 -25.13 -11.75 -13.56
N ARG A 302 -25.73 -12.69 -12.78
CA ARG A 302 -26.43 -12.39 -11.51
C ARG A 302 -25.54 -11.64 -10.51
N SER A 303 -24.26 -12.02 -10.41
CA SER A 303 -23.31 -11.37 -9.49
C SER A 303 -23.07 -9.89 -9.82
N SER A 304 -23.08 -9.52 -11.10
CA SER A 304 -22.86 -8.12 -11.53
C SER A 304 -24.04 -7.20 -11.22
N VAL A 305 -25.25 -7.77 -11.12
CA VAL A 305 -26.49 -7.03 -10.87
C VAL A 305 -26.93 -7.05 -9.40
N GLY A 306 -26.33 -7.90 -8.57
CA GLY A 306 -26.74 -8.11 -7.18
C GLY A 306 -26.69 -6.85 -6.29
N GLN A 307 -25.91 -5.83 -6.68
CA GLN A 307 -25.86 -4.53 -6.00
C GLN A 307 -27.07 -3.63 -6.28
N TYR A 308 -27.85 -3.88 -7.33
CA TYR A 308 -28.98 -3.04 -7.75
C TYR A 308 -30.33 -3.57 -7.22
N LYS A 309 -30.38 -3.95 -5.94
CA LYS A 309 -31.62 -4.43 -5.29
C LYS A 309 -32.74 -3.39 -5.38
N SER A 310 -33.98 -3.87 -5.42
CA SER A 310 -35.17 -3.02 -5.41
C SER A 310 -35.26 -2.17 -4.13
N GLY A 311 -35.94 -1.01 -4.21
CA GLY A 311 -36.24 -0.13 -3.07
C GLY A 311 -35.40 1.14 -2.96
N ALA A 312 -34.16 1.17 -3.47
CA ALA A 312 -33.39 2.41 -3.59
C ALA A 312 -33.77 3.15 -4.89
N PRO A 313 -33.72 4.51 -4.92
CA PRO A 313 -33.84 5.23 -6.19
C PRO A 313 -32.68 4.82 -7.11
N ARG A 314 -33.04 4.21 -8.24
CA ARG A 314 -32.09 3.67 -9.23
C ARG A 314 -32.25 4.45 -10.53
N ASN A 315 -31.12 4.84 -11.13
CA ASN A 315 -31.10 5.42 -12.47
C ASN A 315 -30.83 4.30 -13.48
N LEU A 316 -31.87 3.84 -14.17
CA LEU A 316 -31.78 2.72 -15.12
C LEU A 316 -30.80 2.99 -16.26
N ARG A 317 -30.67 4.27 -16.69
CA ARG A 317 -29.68 4.66 -17.70
C ARG A 317 -28.25 4.50 -17.21
N GLU A 318 -27.97 4.90 -15.98
CA GLU A 318 -26.64 4.71 -15.38
C GLU A 318 -26.32 3.24 -15.21
N ILE A 319 -27.28 2.42 -14.77
CA ILE A 319 -27.12 0.97 -14.63
C ILE A 319 -26.80 0.33 -15.99
N GLY A 320 -27.56 0.66 -17.04
CA GLY A 320 -27.30 0.17 -18.40
C GLY A 320 -25.91 0.55 -18.92
N GLN A 321 -25.46 1.78 -18.64
CA GLN A 321 -24.10 2.23 -18.99
C GLN A 321 -23.01 1.49 -18.21
N GLN A 322 -23.18 1.30 -16.89
CA GLN A 322 -22.21 0.61 -16.04
C GLN A 322 -22.08 -0.87 -16.43
N LEU A 323 -23.20 -1.52 -16.78
CA LEU A 323 -23.23 -2.91 -17.21
C LEU A 323 -22.95 -3.09 -18.71
N ALA A 324 -22.85 -1.99 -19.46
CA ALA A 324 -22.72 -1.96 -20.91
C ALA A 324 -23.80 -2.80 -21.63
N VAL A 325 -25.07 -2.57 -21.25
CA VAL A 325 -26.26 -3.19 -21.85
C VAL A 325 -27.26 -2.17 -22.36
N ALA A 326 -28.02 -2.55 -23.39
CA ALA A 326 -29.08 -1.74 -23.96
C ALA A 326 -30.41 -1.93 -23.22
N HIS A 327 -30.64 -3.12 -22.65
CA HIS A 327 -31.92 -3.47 -22.04
C HIS A 327 -31.78 -3.95 -20.60
N LEU A 328 -32.78 -3.64 -19.78
CA LEU A 328 -32.91 -4.10 -18.39
C LEU A 328 -34.24 -4.81 -18.21
N LEU A 329 -34.22 -5.97 -17.54
CA LEU A 329 -35.42 -6.66 -17.07
C LEU A 329 -35.59 -6.37 -15.58
N GLU A 330 -36.75 -5.83 -15.23
CA GLU A 330 -37.18 -5.68 -13.85
C GLU A 330 -38.46 -6.48 -13.61
N GLY A 331 -38.75 -6.74 -12.33
CA GLY A 331 -39.95 -7.49 -12.00
C GLY A 331 -40.16 -7.65 -10.51
N SER A 332 -41.27 -8.31 -10.18
CA SER A 332 -41.65 -8.67 -8.82
C SER A 332 -42.24 -10.06 -8.78
N VAL A 333 -41.97 -10.82 -7.72
CA VAL A 333 -42.55 -12.14 -7.48
C VAL A 333 -43.37 -12.11 -6.19
N GLN A 334 -44.55 -12.70 -6.24
CA GLN A 334 -45.40 -12.94 -5.09
C GLN A 334 -45.84 -14.41 -5.08
N ARG A 335 -45.48 -15.14 -4.04
CA ARG A 335 -45.96 -16.51 -3.80
C ARG A 335 -46.98 -16.47 -2.67
N ALA A 336 -48.18 -17.00 -2.93
CA ALA A 336 -49.26 -17.12 -1.96
C ALA A 336 -49.87 -18.52 -2.07
N ALA A 337 -49.61 -19.36 -1.06
CA ALA A 337 -50.00 -20.77 -1.05
C ALA A 337 -49.56 -21.49 -2.36
N ASN A 338 -50.53 -21.93 -3.17
CA ASN A 338 -50.28 -22.63 -4.43
C ASN A 338 -50.33 -21.72 -5.68
N ARG A 339 -50.32 -20.40 -5.52
CA ARG A 339 -50.31 -19.45 -6.64
C ARG A 339 -49.07 -18.59 -6.64
N VAL A 340 -48.59 -18.28 -7.84
CA VAL A 340 -47.45 -17.40 -8.08
C VAL A 340 -47.86 -16.30 -9.05
N ARG A 341 -47.61 -15.07 -8.62
CA ARG A 341 -47.72 -13.88 -9.46
C ARG A 341 -46.33 -13.36 -9.79
N VAL A 342 -45.99 -13.31 -11.08
CA VAL A 342 -44.75 -12.72 -11.59
C VAL A 342 -45.10 -11.51 -12.46
N ASN A 343 -44.58 -10.34 -12.11
CA ASN A 343 -44.57 -9.18 -13.00
C ASN A 343 -43.18 -9.06 -13.60
N ALA A 344 -43.09 -8.89 -14.92
CA ALA A 344 -41.84 -8.69 -15.61
C ALA A 344 -41.97 -7.55 -16.62
N GLN A 345 -40.96 -6.70 -16.70
CA GLN A 345 -40.92 -5.55 -17.60
C GLN A 345 -39.54 -5.38 -18.23
N LEU A 346 -39.52 -5.25 -19.56
CA LEU A 346 -38.32 -5.00 -20.34
C LEU A 346 -38.24 -3.51 -20.68
N ILE A 347 -37.13 -2.88 -20.31
CA ILE A 347 -36.90 -1.45 -20.44
C ILE A 347 -35.66 -1.21 -21.30
N ASP A 348 -35.74 -0.24 -22.21
CA ASP A 348 -34.59 0.30 -22.92
C ASP A 348 -33.85 1.28 -22.00
N ALA A 349 -32.65 0.90 -21.55
CA ALA A 349 -31.88 1.67 -20.58
C ALA A 349 -31.41 3.02 -21.15
N ARG A 350 -31.39 3.22 -22.47
CA ARG A 350 -30.87 4.44 -23.08
C ARG A 350 -31.83 5.61 -22.88
N ASN A 351 -33.12 5.35 -23.02
CA ASN A 351 -34.18 6.36 -23.02
C ASN A 351 -35.27 6.10 -21.97
N ASP A 352 -35.10 5.08 -21.12
CA ASP A 352 -36.04 4.71 -20.05
C ASP A 352 -37.44 4.34 -20.58
N THR A 353 -37.49 3.79 -21.80
CA THR A 353 -38.75 3.40 -22.44
C THR A 353 -39.10 1.94 -22.14
N HIS A 354 -40.33 1.70 -21.67
CA HIS A 354 -40.86 0.35 -21.50
C HIS A 354 -41.16 -0.27 -22.87
N LEU A 355 -40.46 -1.35 -23.21
CA LEU A 355 -40.64 -2.08 -24.46
C LEU A 355 -41.72 -3.15 -24.36
N TRP A 356 -41.81 -3.78 -23.19
CA TRP A 356 -42.74 -4.86 -22.91
C TRP A 356 -42.98 -4.97 -21.41
N ALA A 357 -44.19 -5.31 -21.00
CA ALA A 357 -44.51 -5.63 -19.62
C ALA A 357 -45.63 -6.67 -19.60
N GLN A 358 -45.53 -7.65 -18.70
CA GLN A 358 -46.55 -8.68 -18.55
C GLN A 358 -46.66 -9.15 -17.10
N THR A 359 -47.89 -9.47 -16.71
CA THR A 359 -48.22 -10.12 -15.45
C THR A 359 -48.64 -11.55 -15.73
N TYR A 360 -48.03 -12.48 -15.00
CA TYR A 360 -48.39 -13.89 -14.97
C TYR A 360 -48.97 -14.19 -13.60
N ASP A 361 -50.17 -14.75 -13.54
CA ASP A 361 -50.82 -15.20 -12.31
C ASP A 361 -51.32 -16.63 -12.55
N ARG A 362 -50.56 -17.62 -12.10
CA ARG A 362 -50.82 -19.05 -12.34
C ARG A 362 -50.58 -19.88 -11.08
N ASP A 363 -50.85 -21.17 -11.21
CA ASP A 363 -50.49 -22.16 -10.21
C ASP A 363 -48.96 -22.23 -10.03
N LEU A 364 -48.50 -22.53 -8.83
CA LEU A 364 -47.08 -22.73 -8.52
C LEU A 364 -46.45 -23.81 -9.42
N ALA A 365 -47.22 -24.83 -9.81
CA ALA A 365 -46.76 -25.86 -10.75
C ALA A 365 -46.38 -25.33 -12.14
N ASP A 366 -46.90 -24.18 -12.53
CA ASP A 366 -46.62 -23.54 -13.82
C ASP A 366 -45.44 -22.56 -13.77
N VAL A 367 -44.74 -22.44 -12.62
CA VAL A 367 -43.64 -21.47 -12.46
C VAL A 367 -42.55 -21.63 -13.54
N PHE A 368 -42.21 -22.86 -13.92
CA PHE A 368 -41.22 -23.14 -14.97
C PHE A 368 -41.70 -22.73 -16.36
N ALA A 369 -43.00 -22.84 -16.62
CA ALA A 369 -43.59 -22.39 -17.88
C ALA A 369 -43.53 -20.86 -17.98
N ILE A 370 -43.82 -20.15 -16.88
CA ILE A 370 -43.71 -18.69 -16.82
C ILE A 370 -42.27 -18.24 -17.16
N GLN A 371 -41.25 -18.87 -16.56
CA GLN A 371 -39.84 -18.53 -16.82
C GLN A 371 -39.46 -18.72 -18.29
N SER A 372 -39.89 -19.82 -18.90
CA SER A 372 -39.68 -20.12 -20.31
C SER A 372 -40.42 -19.14 -21.24
N GLU A 373 -41.65 -18.77 -20.89
CA GLU A 373 -42.46 -17.79 -21.63
C GLU A 373 -41.82 -16.40 -21.59
N ILE A 374 -41.35 -15.96 -20.42
CA ILE A 374 -40.64 -14.67 -20.26
C ILE A 374 -39.38 -14.64 -21.13
N ALA A 375 -38.56 -15.70 -21.10
CA ALA A 375 -37.33 -15.75 -21.90
C ALA A 375 -37.60 -15.66 -23.41
N LYS A 376 -38.65 -16.34 -23.91
CA LYS A 376 -39.06 -16.24 -25.32
C LYS A 376 -39.64 -14.88 -25.67
N ALA A 377 -40.50 -14.33 -24.83
CA ALA A 377 -41.08 -13.00 -25.04
C ALA A 377 -39.99 -11.92 -25.14
N ILE A 378 -38.96 -12.01 -24.28
CA ILE A 378 -37.78 -11.14 -24.35
C ILE A 378 -37.01 -11.36 -25.66
N ALA A 379 -36.75 -12.62 -26.04
CA ALA A 379 -36.06 -12.93 -27.29
C ALA A 379 -36.79 -12.34 -28.49
N ASP A 380 -38.11 -12.46 -28.54
CA ASP A 380 -38.97 -11.92 -29.60
C ASP A 380 -38.94 -10.39 -29.62
N GLN A 381 -39.08 -9.74 -28.44
CA GLN A 381 -39.06 -8.28 -28.32
C GLN A 381 -37.71 -7.69 -28.75
N LEU A 382 -36.61 -8.38 -28.42
CA LEU A 382 -35.26 -7.99 -28.83
C LEU A 382 -34.91 -8.46 -30.26
N ARG A 383 -35.83 -9.13 -30.95
CA ARG A 383 -35.64 -9.72 -32.28
C ARG A 383 -34.39 -10.60 -32.35
N ALA A 384 -34.12 -11.33 -31.27
CA ALA A 384 -33.02 -12.29 -31.20
C ALA A 384 -33.33 -13.50 -32.08
N LYS A 385 -32.33 -13.97 -32.83
CA LYS A 385 -32.44 -15.20 -33.61
C LYS A 385 -32.43 -16.38 -32.64
N LEU A 386 -33.56 -17.08 -32.56
CA LEU A 386 -33.69 -18.28 -31.74
C LEU A 386 -33.64 -19.53 -32.61
N LEU A 387 -32.60 -20.35 -32.45
CA LEU A 387 -32.47 -21.62 -33.14
C LEU A 387 -33.44 -22.66 -32.56
N PRO A 388 -33.89 -23.66 -33.33
CA PRO A 388 -34.77 -24.72 -32.83
C PRO A 388 -34.22 -25.45 -31.60
N SER A 389 -32.91 -25.69 -31.56
CA SER A 389 -32.21 -26.30 -30.43
C SER A 389 -32.23 -25.42 -29.17
N GLU A 390 -32.07 -24.11 -29.33
CA GLU A 390 -32.12 -23.15 -28.21
C GLU A 390 -33.54 -23.05 -27.66
N LYS A 391 -34.54 -23.03 -28.55
CA LYS A 391 -35.96 -23.06 -28.16
C LYS A 391 -36.30 -24.30 -27.34
N ALA A 392 -35.89 -25.49 -27.79
CA ALA A 392 -36.09 -26.74 -27.06
C ALA A 392 -35.35 -26.74 -25.71
N ALA A 393 -34.14 -26.17 -25.64
CA ALA A 393 -33.37 -26.07 -24.41
C ALA A 393 -33.97 -25.08 -23.39
N ILE A 394 -34.69 -24.06 -23.85
CA ILE A 394 -35.45 -23.13 -23.01
C ILE A 394 -36.73 -23.80 -22.51
N GLU A 395 -37.45 -24.53 -23.36
CA GLU A 395 -38.70 -25.22 -23.01
C GLU A 395 -38.52 -26.38 -22.04
N LYS A 396 -37.30 -26.93 -21.95
CA LYS A 396 -36.99 -28.02 -21.03
C LYS A 396 -37.10 -27.56 -19.58
N ARG A 397 -38.04 -28.16 -18.85
CA ARG A 397 -38.21 -27.93 -17.41
C ARG A 397 -36.99 -28.47 -16.63
N PRO A 398 -36.54 -27.76 -15.58
CA PRO A 398 -35.43 -28.23 -14.74
C PRO A 398 -35.79 -29.54 -14.00
N THR A 399 -37.02 -29.64 -13.50
CA THR A 399 -37.56 -30.80 -12.78
C THR A 399 -39.09 -30.84 -12.95
N SER A 400 -39.69 -32.01 -12.71
CA SER A 400 -41.14 -32.16 -12.55
C SER A 400 -41.61 -32.10 -11.10
N ASP A 401 -40.70 -32.12 -10.10
CA ASP A 401 -41.03 -32.04 -8.68
C ASP A 401 -40.68 -30.65 -8.12
N ILE A 402 -41.72 -29.88 -7.75
CA ILE A 402 -41.59 -28.54 -7.16
C ILE A 402 -40.83 -28.60 -5.83
N LEU A 403 -41.02 -29.66 -5.03
CA LEU A 403 -40.33 -29.80 -3.75
C LEU A 403 -38.84 -30.07 -3.96
N ALA A 404 -38.46 -30.84 -4.98
CA ALA A 404 -37.06 -31.00 -5.37
C ALA A 404 -36.46 -29.65 -5.80
N TYR A 405 -37.22 -28.82 -6.50
CA TYR A 405 -36.81 -27.47 -6.88
C TYR A 405 -36.66 -26.50 -5.69
N ASP A 406 -37.58 -26.54 -4.73
CA ASP A 406 -37.49 -25.73 -3.50
C ASP A 406 -36.24 -26.11 -2.69
N LEU A 407 -35.92 -27.41 -2.58
CA LEU A 407 -34.68 -27.91 -1.97
C LEU A 407 -33.42 -27.41 -2.71
N TYR A 408 -33.41 -27.52 -4.03
CA TYR A 408 -32.32 -27.05 -4.89
C TYR A 408 -32.07 -25.55 -4.73
N THR A 409 -33.13 -24.74 -4.78
CA THR A 409 -33.05 -23.28 -4.66
C THR A 409 -32.59 -22.88 -3.26
N SER A 410 -33.09 -23.56 -2.23
CA SER A 410 -32.66 -23.36 -0.84
C SER A 410 -31.16 -23.67 -0.66
N ALA A 411 -30.67 -24.76 -1.25
CA ALA A 411 -29.25 -25.10 -1.22
C ALA A 411 -28.36 -24.06 -1.92
N LYS A 412 -28.81 -23.51 -3.05
CA LYS A 412 -28.10 -22.43 -3.76
C LYS A 412 -27.98 -21.18 -2.90
N GLU A 413 -29.07 -20.74 -2.31
CA GLU A 413 -29.07 -19.49 -1.52
C GLU A 413 -28.19 -19.62 -0.28
N LEU A 414 -28.19 -20.78 0.36
CA LEU A 414 -27.38 -21.04 1.54
C LEU A 414 -25.87 -20.83 1.30
N VAL A 415 -25.42 -21.04 0.05
CA VAL A 415 -24.02 -20.89 -0.39
C VAL A 415 -23.82 -19.63 -1.25
N GLY A 416 -24.89 -18.95 -1.68
CA GLY A 416 -24.79 -17.72 -2.48
C GLY A 416 -24.10 -16.57 -1.75
N ASN A 417 -24.16 -16.57 -0.41
CA ASN A 417 -23.60 -15.53 0.47
C ASN A 417 -22.58 -16.12 1.47
N LEU A 418 -21.46 -16.64 0.97
CA LEU A 418 -20.31 -17.07 1.77
C LEU A 418 -19.42 -15.86 2.19
N THR A 419 -19.98 -14.94 2.95
CA THR A 419 -19.23 -13.78 3.49
C THR A 419 -18.52 -14.08 4.80
N ASP A 420 -18.99 -15.10 5.54
CA ASP A 420 -18.42 -15.50 6.82
C ASP A 420 -17.71 -16.87 6.71
N PRO A 421 -16.36 -16.89 6.78
CA PRO A 421 -15.58 -18.13 6.76
C PRO A 421 -15.96 -19.12 7.87
N ASN A 422 -16.45 -18.63 9.01
CA ASN A 422 -16.75 -19.47 10.19
C ASN A 422 -18.02 -20.31 10.00
N THR A 423 -18.99 -19.84 9.22
CA THR A 423 -20.24 -20.56 8.93
C THR A 423 -20.22 -21.30 7.60
N THR A 424 -19.17 -21.10 6.78
CA THR A 424 -19.09 -21.65 5.42
C THR A 424 -19.13 -23.18 5.39
N GLN A 425 -18.42 -23.86 6.29
CA GLN A 425 -18.43 -25.33 6.35
C GLN A 425 -19.82 -25.87 6.68
N GLN A 426 -20.46 -25.34 7.71
CA GLN A 426 -21.80 -25.77 8.14
C GLN A 426 -22.84 -25.53 7.04
N LYS A 427 -22.74 -24.38 6.35
CA LYS A 427 -23.58 -24.07 5.21
C LYS A 427 -23.38 -25.07 4.07
N LEU A 428 -22.14 -25.38 3.68
CA LEU A 428 -21.88 -26.37 2.64
C LEU A 428 -22.43 -27.76 3.00
N VAL A 429 -22.26 -28.21 4.25
CA VAL A 429 -22.81 -29.49 4.71
C VAL A 429 -24.34 -29.53 4.58
N ARG A 430 -25.03 -28.47 5.03
CA ARG A 430 -26.49 -28.38 4.91
C ARG A 430 -26.95 -28.30 3.46
N ALA A 431 -26.26 -27.54 2.62
CA ALA A 431 -26.58 -27.42 1.20
C ALA A 431 -26.40 -28.76 0.46
N ILE A 432 -25.36 -29.52 0.79
CA ILE A 432 -25.15 -30.88 0.25
C ILE A 432 -26.31 -31.80 0.66
N ALA A 433 -26.75 -31.77 1.92
CA ALA A 433 -27.88 -32.60 2.37
C ALA A 433 -29.19 -32.26 1.62
N LEU A 434 -29.51 -30.97 1.48
CA LEU A 434 -30.67 -30.51 0.71
C LEU A 434 -30.60 -30.98 -0.75
N LEU A 435 -29.42 -30.95 -1.37
CA LEU A 435 -29.25 -31.42 -2.75
C LEU A 435 -29.33 -32.93 -2.88
N GLN A 436 -28.86 -33.68 -1.89
CA GLN A 436 -29.04 -35.14 -1.83
C GLN A 436 -30.52 -35.50 -1.76
N GLU A 437 -31.30 -34.80 -0.93
CA GLU A 437 -32.75 -34.96 -0.90
C GLU A 437 -33.39 -34.58 -2.24
N ALA A 438 -32.97 -33.47 -2.86
CA ALA A 438 -33.50 -33.04 -4.16
C ALA A 438 -33.31 -34.10 -5.25
N VAL A 439 -32.10 -34.68 -5.37
CA VAL A 439 -31.80 -35.70 -6.39
C VAL A 439 -32.39 -37.07 -6.06
N MET A 440 -32.67 -37.37 -4.78
CA MET A 440 -33.43 -38.56 -4.40
C MET A 440 -34.90 -38.46 -4.84
N ARG A 441 -35.48 -37.26 -4.77
CA ARG A 441 -36.85 -36.99 -5.20
C ARG A 441 -36.98 -37.00 -6.72
N ASP A 442 -36.04 -36.35 -7.40
CA ASP A 442 -35.95 -36.36 -8.86
C ASP A 442 -34.53 -36.75 -9.32
N PRO A 443 -34.31 -38.04 -9.61
CA PRO A 443 -33.02 -38.53 -10.13
C PRO A 443 -32.64 -37.93 -11.49
N GLN A 444 -33.60 -37.39 -12.26
CA GLN A 444 -33.35 -36.77 -13.56
C GLN A 444 -33.00 -35.28 -13.45
N PHE A 445 -32.98 -34.70 -12.25
CA PHE A 445 -32.74 -33.28 -12.02
C PHE A 445 -31.27 -32.88 -12.27
N VAL A 446 -30.96 -32.60 -13.54
CA VAL A 446 -29.58 -32.42 -14.03
C VAL A 446 -28.80 -31.36 -13.26
N THR A 447 -29.40 -30.19 -13.05
CA THR A 447 -28.73 -29.05 -12.41
C THR A 447 -28.50 -29.29 -10.92
N ALA A 448 -29.35 -30.05 -10.24
CA ALA A 448 -29.17 -30.42 -8.84
C ALA A 448 -27.98 -31.37 -8.67
N TRP A 449 -27.84 -32.38 -9.54
CA TRP A 449 -26.65 -33.26 -9.56
C TRP A 449 -25.35 -32.51 -9.83
N CYS A 450 -25.36 -31.60 -10.82
CA CYS A 450 -24.20 -30.76 -11.14
C CYS A 450 -23.79 -29.88 -9.96
N LEU A 451 -24.78 -29.28 -9.28
CA LEU A 451 -24.54 -28.45 -8.11
C LEU A 451 -24.06 -29.26 -6.90
N LEU A 452 -24.61 -30.45 -6.69
CA LEU A 452 -24.16 -31.38 -5.66
C LEU A 452 -22.69 -31.72 -5.85
N SER A 453 -22.30 -32.09 -7.08
CA SER A 453 -20.90 -32.33 -7.41
C SER A 453 -20.01 -31.14 -7.07
N ARG A 454 -20.43 -29.93 -7.46
CA ARG A 454 -19.67 -28.71 -7.22
C ARG A 454 -19.48 -28.42 -5.72
N PHE A 455 -20.51 -28.60 -4.89
CA PHE A 455 -20.39 -28.40 -3.45
C PHE A 455 -19.55 -29.50 -2.77
N GLN A 456 -19.65 -30.74 -3.24
CA GLN A 456 -18.78 -31.83 -2.80
C GLN A 456 -17.31 -31.55 -3.13
N ALA A 457 -17.02 -31.09 -4.36
CA ALA A 457 -15.69 -30.65 -4.77
C ALA A 457 -15.21 -29.45 -3.94
N ARG A 458 -16.09 -28.50 -3.63
CA ARG A 458 -15.79 -27.33 -2.80
C ARG A 458 -15.40 -27.71 -1.37
N MET A 459 -16.05 -28.71 -0.76
CA MET A 459 -15.65 -29.25 0.54
C MET A 459 -14.20 -29.75 0.54
N TYR A 460 -13.78 -30.40 -0.55
CA TYR A 460 -12.41 -30.86 -0.73
C TYR A 460 -11.41 -29.73 -0.97
N THR A 461 -11.74 -28.79 -1.86
CA THR A 461 -10.83 -27.71 -2.28
C THR A 461 -10.69 -26.61 -1.23
N ALA A 462 -11.71 -26.40 -0.40
CA ALA A 462 -11.66 -25.51 0.76
C ALA A 462 -10.95 -26.14 1.97
N GLY A 463 -10.61 -27.43 1.92
CA GLY A 463 -9.91 -28.14 2.99
C GLY A 463 -10.79 -28.59 4.17
N TYR A 464 -12.12 -28.48 4.05
CA TYR A 464 -13.06 -28.94 5.08
C TYR A 464 -13.14 -30.47 5.16
N ASP A 465 -13.03 -31.13 4.01
CA ASP A 465 -12.94 -32.60 3.91
C ASP A 465 -12.04 -32.98 2.74
N HIS A 466 -10.74 -33.16 3.03
CA HIS A 466 -9.71 -33.46 2.04
C HIS A 466 -9.52 -34.97 1.79
N THR A 467 -10.60 -35.76 1.89
CA THR A 467 -10.54 -37.21 1.67
C THR A 467 -10.70 -37.59 0.20
N ALA A 468 -10.12 -38.73 -0.19
CA ALA A 468 -10.35 -39.33 -1.50
C ALA A 468 -11.83 -39.67 -1.74
N GLU A 469 -12.56 -40.02 -0.68
CA GLU A 469 -13.98 -40.36 -0.75
C GLU A 469 -14.83 -39.14 -1.13
N ARG A 470 -14.52 -37.96 -0.60
CA ARG A 470 -15.21 -36.72 -0.98
C ARG A 470 -15.08 -36.42 -2.47
N LEU A 471 -13.91 -36.65 -3.06
CA LEU A 471 -13.69 -36.51 -4.50
C LEU A 471 -14.44 -37.55 -5.33
N LYS A 472 -14.52 -38.79 -4.84
CA LYS A 472 -15.32 -39.84 -5.49
C LYS A 472 -16.80 -39.49 -5.49
N GLN A 473 -17.34 -38.99 -4.37
CA GLN A 473 -18.72 -38.53 -4.29
C GLN A 473 -19.02 -37.37 -5.25
N ALA A 474 -18.10 -36.41 -5.34
CA ALA A 474 -18.23 -35.31 -6.30
C ALA A 474 -18.29 -35.82 -7.75
N TYR A 475 -17.42 -36.76 -8.14
CA TYR A 475 -17.43 -37.31 -9.48
C TYR A 475 -18.65 -38.22 -9.73
N ALA A 476 -19.04 -39.04 -8.76
CA ALA A 476 -20.19 -39.93 -8.84
C ALA A 476 -21.50 -39.15 -9.09
N ALA A 477 -21.64 -37.96 -8.50
CA ALA A 477 -22.79 -37.08 -8.77
C ALA A 477 -22.86 -36.64 -10.25
N ILE A 478 -21.71 -36.39 -10.89
CA ILE A 478 -21.64 -36.07 -12.33
C ILE A 478 -21.91 -37.33 -13.16
N GLU A 479 -21.34 -38.46 -12.77
CA GLU A 479 -21.51 -39.72 -13.49
C GLU A 479 -22.97 -40.18 -13.50
N ALA A 480 -23.68 -40.03 -12.37
CA ALA A 480 -25.10 -40.32 -12.27
C ALA A 480 -25.90 -39.56 -13.34
N VAL A 481 -25.70 -38.24 -13.44
CA VAL A 481 -26.44 -37.43 -14.42
C VAL A 481 -25.98 -37.64 -15.87
N SER A 482 -24.71 -37.98 -16.09
CA SER A 482 -24.15 -38.20 -17.42
C SER A 482 -24.76 -39.42 -18.12
N GLN A 483 -25.35 -40.36 -17.38
CA GLN A 483 -26.01 -41.53 -17.97
C GLN A 483 -27.27 -41.18 -18.77
N HIS A 484 -27.97 -40.11 -18.38
CA HIS A 484 -29.24 -39.71 -18.98
C HIS A 484 -29.21 -38.32 -19.63
N ALA A 485 -28.20 -37.50 -19.36
CA ALA A 485 -28.02 -36.20 -20.00
C ALA A 485 -26.54 -35.92 -20.37
N PRO A 486 -25.87 -36.79 -21.15
CA PRO A 486 -24.44 -36.65 -21.45
C PRO A 486 -24.10 -35.39 -22.25
N ASP A 487 -25.04 -34.90 -23.07
CA ASP A 487 -24.83 -33.73 -23.94
C ASP A 487 -25.30 -32.40 -23.31
N ALA A 488 -25.67 -32.41 -22.02
CA ALA A 488 -26.11 -31.21 -21.31
C ALA A 488 -24.92 -30.28 -21.00
N GLY A 489 -25.08 -28.99 -21.28
CA GLY A 489 -24.02 -28.00 -21.05
C GLY A 489 -23.61 -27.90 -19.59
N GLU A 490 -24.56 -28.07 -18.68
CA GLU A 490 -24.38 -28.04 -17.23
C GLU A 490 -23.51 -29.20 -16.74
N VAL A 491 -23.62 -30.37 -17.38
CA VAL A 491 -22.78 -31.54 -17.07
C VAL A 491 -21.34 -31.30 -17.51
N HIS A 492 -21.13 -30.79 -18.73
CA HIS A 492 -19.80 -30.40 -19.19
C HIS A 492 -19.18 -29.29 -18.33
N LEU A 493 -19.98 -28.33 -17.86
CA LEU A 493 -19.51 -27.29 -16.96
C LEU A 493 -19.11 -27.86 -15.58
N ALA A 494 -19.89 -28.80 -15.03
CA ALA A 494 -19.55 -29.48 -13.78
C ALA A 494 -18.27 -30.33 -13.91
N LEU A 495 -18.10 -31.06 -15.02
CA LEU A 495 -16.88 -31.80 -15.34
C LEU A 495 -15.68 -30.85 -15.44
N ALA A 496 -15.83 -29.73 -16.12
CA ALA A 496 -14.78 -28.74 -16.23
C ALA A 496 -14.37 -28.18 -14.86
N ASN A 497 -15.34 -27.85 -14.00
CA ASN A 497 -15.06 -27.36 -12.65
C ASN A 497 -14.32 -28.43 -11.83
N TYR A 498 -14.80 -29.67 -11.86
CA TYR A 498 -14.16 -30.80 -11.18
C TYR A 498 -12.71 -31.00 -11.66
N TYR A 499 -12.46 -31.00 -12.98
CA TYR A 499 -11.11 -31.14 -13.51
C TYR A 499 -10.22 -29.95 -13.18
N TYR A 500 -10.76 -28.74 -13.15
CA TYR A 500 -10.02 -27.52 -12.81
C TYR A 500 -9.66 -27.45 -11.31
N GLU A 501 -10.65 -27.54 -10.42
CA GLU A 501 -10.45 -27.31 -8.99
C GLU A 501 -9.88 -28.53 -8.28
N SER A 502 -10.47 -29.71 -8.51
CA SER A 502 -10.12 -30.94 -7.79
C SER A 502 -8.91 -31.62 -8.40
N MET A 503 -8.94 -31.88 -9.72
CA MET A 503 -7.89 -32.67 -10.38
C MET A 503 -6.70 -31.85 -10.88
N ARG A 504 -6.89 -30.53 -11.04
CA ARG A 504 -5.93 -29.60 -11.66
C ARG A 504 -5.48 -30.03 -13.06
N ASP A 505 -6.38 -30.71 -13.76
CA ASP A 505 -6.22 -31.09 -15.16
C ASP A 505 -6.83 -29.99 -16.03
N TYR A 506 -6.06 -28.93 -16.24
CA TYR A 506 -6.48 -27.77 -17.01
C TYR A 506 -6.68 -28.09 -18.50
N GLY A 507 -6.08 -29.18 -19.00
CA GLY A 507 -6.28 -29.65 -20.37
C GLY A 507 -7.70 -30.20 -20.55
N ARG A 508 -8.09 -31.15 -19.70
CA ARG A 508 -9.46 -31.71 -19.69
C ARG A 508 -10.49 -30.65 -19.37
N ALA A 509 -10.24 -29.80 -18.37
CA ALA A 509 -11.15 -28.70 -18.03
C ALA A 509 -11.41 -27.78 -19.24
N SER A 510 -10.38 -27.50 -20.03
CA SER A 510 -10.51 -26.68 -21.24
C SER A 510 -11.34 -27.36 -22.33
N SER A 511 -11.22 -28.68 -22.50
CA SER A 511 -12.00 -29.44 -23.48
C SER A 511 -13.48 -29.48 -23.10
N GLU A 512 -13.77 -29.77 -21.83
CA GLU A 512 -15.16 -29.79 -21.31
C GLU A 512 -15.79 -28.39 -21.37
N LEU A 513 -15.03 -27.32 -21.07
CA LEU A 513 -15.51 -25.95 -21.22
C LEU A 513 -15.88 -25.59 -22.66
N ALA A 514 -15.19 -26.14 -23.66
CA ALA A 514 -15.53 -25.89 -25.06
C ALA A 514 -16.92 -26.45 -25.38
N LEU A 515 -17.21 -27.67 -24.92
CA LEU A 515 -18.52 -28.32 -25.06
C LEU A 515 -19.61 -27.57 -24.27
N ALA A 516 -19.32 -27.17 -23.03
CA ALA A 516 -20.23 -26.38 -22.21
C ALA A 516 -20.60 -25.07 -22.92
N ARG A 517 -19.63 -24.38 -23.54
CA ARG A 517 -19.86 -23.11 -24.25
C ARG A 517 -20.76 -23.25 -25.48
N GLU A 518 -20.77 -24.39 -26.15
CA GLU A 518 -21.69 -24.63 -27.27
C GLU A 518 -23.15 -24.71 -26.81
N LYS A 519 -23.39 -25.21 -25.59
CA LYS A 519 -24.74 -25.39 -25.03
C LYS A 519 -25.20 -24.22 -24.15
N LEU A 520 -24.24 -23.51 -23.55
CA LEU A 520 -24.43 -22.38 -22.65
C LEU A 520 -23.63 -21.17 -23.16
N PRO A 521 -23.99 -20.61 -24.34
CA PRO A 521 -23.19 -19.60 -25.03
C PRO A 521 -23.00 -18.32 -24.21
N ASN A 522 -23.97 -17.99 -23.34
CA ASN A 522 -23.92 -16.83 -22.46
C ASN A 522 -23.87 -17.19 -20.96
N GLY A 523 -23.51 -18.43 -20.62
CA GLY A 523 -23.39 -18.87 -19.23
C GLY A 523 -22.22 -18.17 -18.52
N ALA A 524 -22.52 -17.38 -17.49
CA ALA A 524 -21.50 -16.59 -16.78
C ALA A 524 -20.35 -17.45 -16.21
N GLU A 525 -20.69 -18.59 -15.60
CA GLU A 525 -19.72 -19.51 -15.00
C GLU A 525 -18.79 -20.16 -16.05
N VAL A 526 -19.26 -20.34 -17.30
CA VAL A 526 -18.43 -20.83 -18.41
C VAL A 526 -17.31 -19.82 -18.71
N PHE A 527 -17.64 -18.53 -18.78
CA PHE A 527 -16.64 -17.49 -19.04
C PHE A 527 -15.67 -17.31 -17.88
N GLU A 528 -16.18 -17.32 -16.65
CA GLU A 528 -15.38 -17.20 -15.44
C GLU A 528 -14.37 -18.35 -15.32
N LEU A 529 -14.84 -19.59 -15.40
CA LEU A 529 -13.99 -20.77 -15.29
C LEU A 529 -13.00 -20.86 -16.46
N ASN A 530 -13.39 -20.45 -17.67
CA ASN A 530 -12.44 -20.35 -18.78
C ASN A 530 -11.31 -19.36 -18.49
N GLY A 531 -11.63 -18.17 -17.97
CA GLY A 531 -10.62 -17.20 -17.54
C GLY A 531 -9.64 -17.80 -16.53
N TYR A 532 -10.15 -18.56 -15.55
CA TYR A 532 -9.32 -19.26 -14.57
C TYR A 532 -8.44 -20.36 -15.19
N VAL A 533 -8.99 -21.19 -16.08
CA VAL A 533 -8.25 -22.24 -16.79
C VAL A 533 -7.15 -21.64 -17.66
N GLN A 534 -7.45 -20.58 -18.43
CA GLN A 534 -6.45 -19.93 -19.29
C GLN A 534 -5.31 -19.31 -18.47
N ARG A 535 -5.64 -18.66 -17.35
CA ARG A 535 -4.65 -18.15 -16.40
C ARG A 535 -3.71 -19.24 -15.91
N ARG A 536 -4.24 -20.41 -15.53
CA ARG A 536 -3.43 -21.55 -15.06
C ARG A 536 -2.58 -22.19 -16.16
N ARG A 537 -2.97 -22.03 -17.42
CA ARG A 537 -2.21 -22.51 -18.60
C ARG A 537 -1.22 -21.49 -19.15
N GLY A 538 -1.15 -20.27 -18.59
CA GLY A 538 -0.24 -19.21 -19.05
C GLY A 538 -0.68 -18.48 -20.32
N HIS A 539 -1.89 -18.73 -20.84
CA HIS A 539 -2.41 -18.09 -22.05
C HIS A 539 -3.21 -16.84 -21.68
N TRP A 540 -2.52 -15.72 -21.47
CA TRP A 540 -3.15 -14.43 -21.12
C TRP A 540 -3.86 -13.75 -22.30
N GLU A 541 -3.53 -14.13 -23.54
CA GLU A 541 -3.96 -13.43 -24.75
C GLU A 541 -5.20 -14.05 -25.43
N GLY A 542 -5.60 -15.27 -25.05
CA GLY A 542 -6.74 -15.97 -25.67
C GLY A 542 -8.14 -15.53 -25.19
N ALA A 543 -8.22 -14.65 -24.19
CA ALA A 543 -9.49 -14.16 -23.65
C ALA A 543 -10.05 -13.03 -24.55
N GLY A 544 -11.16 -13.29 -25.23
CA GLY A 544 -11.86 -12.26 -26.01
C GLY A 544 -12.32 -11.06 -25.16
N PRO A 545 -12.73 -9.93 -25.75
CA PRO A 545 -13.17 -8.74 -25.01
C PRO A 545 -14.28 -9.01 -23.97
N ALA A 546 -15.24 -9.88 -24.31
CA ALA A 546 -16.33 -10.29 -23.40
C ALA A 546 -15.82 -11.10 -22.20
N GLN A 547 -14.83 -11.97 -22.42
CA GLN A 547 -14.13 -12.69 -21.35
C GLN A 547 -13.36 -11.72 -20.46
N ARG A 548 -12.58 -10.78 -21.02
CA ARG A 548 -11.84 -9.80 -20.22
C ARG A 548 -12.76 -8.92 -19.36
N ALA A 549 -13.95 -8.58 -19.85
CA ALA A 549 -14.95 -7.82 -19.09
C ALA A 549 -15.51 -8.62 -17.90
N HIS A 550 -15.90 -9.89 -18.13
CA HIS A 550 -16.39 -10.76 -17.05
C HIS A 550 -15.28 -11.17 -16.06
N SER A 551 -14.07 -11.49 -16.54
CA SER A 551 -12.92 -11.85 -15.70
C SER A 551 -12.49 -10.70 -14.78
N ARG A 552 -12.53 -9.45 -15.26
CA ARG A 552 -12.19 -8.27 -14.44
C ARG A 552 -13.17 -8.06 -13.28
N ALA A 553 -14.46 -8.35 -13.48
CA ALA A 553 -15.46 -8.29 -12.42
C ALA A 553 -15.30 -9.42 -11.39
N ALA A 554 -15.00 -10.65 -11.85
CA ALA A 554 -14.78 -11.80 -10.96
C ALA A 554 -13.45 -11.75 -10.18
N CYS A 555 -12.42 -11.09 -10.72
CA CYS A 555 -11.09 -10.98 -10.09
C CYS A 555 -11.06 -10.21 -8.76
N ALA A 556 -12.13 -9.52 -8.36
CA ALA A 556 -12.16 -8.72 -7.14
C ALA A 556 -12.44 -9.53 -5.84
N HIS A 557 -12.79 -10.82 -5.91
CA HIS A 557 -13.38 -11.53 -4.76
C HIS A 557 -12.75 -12.86 -4.31
N LEU A 558 -11.54 -13.23 -4.75
CA LEU A 558 -10.85 -14.43 -4.23
C LEU A 558 -9.41 -14.16 -3.79
N PRO A 559 -8.99 -14.60 -2.59
CA PRO A 559 -7.63 -14.42 -2.11
C PRO A 559 -6.63 -15.22 -2.95
N ALA A 560 -5.40 -14.71 -2.99
CA ALA A 560 -4.28 -15.31 -3.67
C ALA A 560 -4.02 -16.76 -3.20
N ALA A 561 -3.79 -17.62 -4.19
CA ALA A 561 -3.35 -19.01 -4.11
C ALA A 561 -2.95 -19.56 -2.72
N THR A 562 -3.81 -20.37 -2.12
CA THR A 562 -3.38 -21.35 -1.12
C THR A 562 -2.70 -22.51 -1.84
N SER A 563 -1.45 -22.77 -1.47
CA SER A 563 -0.65 -23.93 -1.91
C SER A 563 -1.28 -25.24 -1.44
N LEU A 564 -2.25 -25.77 -2.19
CA LEU A 564 -2.75 -27.15 -2.00
C LEU A 564 -1.93 -28.11 -2.89
N ARG A 565 -1.67 -29.35 -2.47
CA ARG A 565 -0.96 -30.38 -3.27
C ARG A 565 -1.83 -30.86 -4.46
N LYS A 566 -1.22 -31.41 -5.53
CA LYS A 566 -1.97 -32.16 -6.56
C LYS A 566 -2.51 -33.45 -5.91
N PRO A 567 -3.71 -33.93 -6.25
CA PRO A 567 -4.16 -35.26 -5.84
C PRO A 567 -3.24 -36.34 -6.41
N ASP A 568 -3.07 -37.44 -5.68
CA ASP A 568 -2.28 -38.60 -6.10
C ASP A 568 -2.82 -39.20 -7.42
N ALA A 569 -1.93 -39.80 -8.22
CA ALA A 569 -2.25 -40.32 -9.55
C ALA A 569 -3.38 -41.38 -9.53
N ASP A 570 -3.51 -42.12 -8.43
CA ASP A 570 -4.54 -43.17 -8.23
C ASP A 570 -5.95 -42.61 -7.97
N LEU A 571 -6.08 -41.31 -7.71
CA LEU A 571 -7.36 -40.62 -7.51
C LEU A 571 -7.98 -40.11 -8.81
N ARG A 572 -7.31 -40.31 -9.97
CA ARG A 572 -7.82 -39.90 -11.27
C ARG A 572 -8.88 -40.90 -11.77
N PRO A 573 -10.10 -40.46 -12.12
CA PRO A 573 -11.05 -41.34 -12.77
C PRO A 573 -10.45 -41.85 -14.10
N ARG A 574 -10.42 -43.18 -14.27
CA ARG A 574 -9.95 -43.84 -15.50
C ARG A 574 -10.86 -43.43 -16.64
N ALA A 575 -10.28 -42.91 -17.73
CA ALA A 575 -11.02 -42.59 -18.93
C ALA A 575 -11.56 -43.87 -19.55
N ARG A 576 -12.88 -44.01 -19.70
CA ARG A 576 -13.44 -45.03 -20.60
C ARG A 576 -13.24 -44.53 -22.04
N SER A 577 -12.50 -45.28 -22.84
CA SER A 577 -12.49 -45.08 -24.29
C SER A 577 -13.92 -45.36 -24.80
N ARG A 578 -14.38 -44.53 -25.75
CA ARG A 578 -15.72 -44.61 -26.36
C ARG A 578 -15.95 -45.89 -27.21
N SER A 579 -15.16 -46.94 -27.03
CA SER A 579 -15.12 -48.14 -27.89
C SER A 579 -15.44 -49.48 -27.22
N GLU A 580 -15.73 -49.54 -25.91
CA GLU A 580 -16.15 -50.82 -25.30
C GLU A 580 -17.68 -50.93 -25.26
N ARG A 581 -18.20 -51.46 -26.36
CA ARG A 581 -19.59 -51.88 -26.55
C ARG A 581 -19.60 -53.42 -26.66
N TRP A 582 -19.83 -54.13 -25.56
CA TRP A 582 -20.21 -55.55 -25.45
C TRP A 582 -20.95 -55.70 -24.11
N ILE A 583 -22.27 -55.88 -24.03
CA ILE A 583 -23.07 -57.10 -24.22
C ILE A 583 -22.38 -58.35 -23.66
N ASP A 584 -22.74 -58.72 -22.42
CA ASP A 584 -22.89 -60.12 -22.00
C ASP A 584 -24.19 -60.27 -21.19
N PRO A 585 -25.23 -60.91 -21.74
CA PRO A 585 -26.46 -61.22 -21.04
C PRO A 585 -26.42 -62.67 -20.53
N ARG A 586 -25.58 -62.98 -19.56
CA ARG A 586 -25.65 -64.23 -18.79
C ARG A 586 -25.20 -64.03 -17.36
N LEU A 587 -26.09 -63.51 -16.52
CA LEU A 587 -26.15 -63.80 -15.07
C LEU A 587 -27.56 -63.41 -14.57
N ALA A 588 -28.57 -64.02 -15.21
CA ALA A 588 -29.93 -64.08 -14.69
C ALA A 588 -30.30 -65.56 -14.53
N SER A 589 -30.13 -66.10 -13.32
CA SER A 589 -30.99 -67.11 -12.68
C SER A 589 -30.28 -67.78 -11.49
N VAL A 590 -31.08 -68.14 -10.48
CA VAL A 590 -30.80 -68.96 -9.27
C VAL A 590 -30.45 -68.11 -8.03
N GLY A 591 -31.24 -68.09 -6.96
CA GLY A 591 -32.54 -68.70 -6.72
C GLY A 591 -33.19 -68.13 -5.47
N GLY A 592 -34.53 -68.20 -5.42
CA GLY A 592 -35.31 -67.97 -4.23
C GLY A 592 -35.34 -69.20 -3.32
N GLY A 593 -35.59 -68.94 -2.03
CA GLY A 593 -35.68 -69.89 -0.91
C GLY A 593 -35.09 -69.17 0.31
N GLY A 594 -35.87 -68.50 1.17
CA GLY A 594 -36.99 -69.05 1.93
C GLY A 594 -36.41 -69.76 3.15
N LEU A 595 -36.59 -69.21 4.35
CA LEU A 595 -36.62 -69.94 5.62
C LEU A 595 -37.15 -69.02 6.74
N GLU A 596 -38.30 -69.41 7.29
CA GLU A 596 -38.72 -69.09 8.66
C GLU A 596 -37.73 -69.67 9.67
N GLY A 597 -37.63 -69.00 10.82
CA GLY A 597 -36.86 -69.38 12.00
C GLY A 597 -36.87 -68.25 13.02
#